data_AF-A0A369GP81-F1
#
_entry.id   AF-A0A369GP81-F1
#
_cell.length_a   1.000
_cell.length_b   1.000
_cell.length_c   1.000
_cell.angle_alpha   90.00
_cell.angle_beta   90.00
_cell.angle_gamma   90.00
#
_symmetry.space_group_name_H-M   'P 1'
#
loop_
_entity.id
_entity.type
_entity.pdbx_description
1 polymer ?
#
loop_
_entity_poly.entity_id
_entity_poly.type
_entity_poly.pdbx_seq_one_letter_code
_entity_poly.pdbx_strand_id
1 'polypeptide(L)'
;MDVVESKPPVDDQALCDAQPQEEEQLKIAMKRLKLLHIKARNLRDIIPRIIEPLVQMHPSPDVMFHAFMKAVNETQAEIKEFTELMRDEESKQLRLLHIKKRGTVPKCGDCGAKLSGIPALRPREYANISKPQKTVQRAYGGSRCGGCVRDRIVRAFLIEEQKIVKKVLKEQEQSQKKK
;
A
#
# COMPACT_ATOMS: atom_id res chain seq x y z
N MET A 1 -7.63 16.69 -42.72
CA MET A 1 -9.08 16.46 -42.62
C MET A 1 -9.35 16.13 -41.18
N ASP A 2 -9.41 17.17 -40.36
CA ASP A 2 -9.57 17.09 -38.93
C ASP A 2 -11.06 16.87 -38.62
N VAL A 3 -11.36 15.74 -37.99
CA VAL A 3 -12.69 15.45 -37.47
C VAL A 3 -12.87 16.34 -36.24
N VAL A 4 -13.52 17.48 -36.43
CA VAL A 4 -14.03 18.31 -35.34
C VAL A 4 -15.08 17.48 -34.62
N GLU A 5 -14.67 16.90 -33.50
CA GLU A 5 -15.56 16.21 -32.58
C GLU A 5 -16.47 17.28 -31.97
N SER A 6 -17.62 17.47 -32.60
CA SER A 6 -18.66 18.37 -32.15
C SER A 6 -19.11 17.92 -30.77
N LYS A 7 -18.70 18.66 -29.75
CA LYS A 7 -19.19 18.53 -28.38
C LYS A 7 -20.72 18.49 -28.44
N PRO A 8 -21.38 17.43 -27.93
CA PRO A 8 -22.83 17.33 -27.99
C PRO A 8 -23.45 18.53 -27.28
N PRO A 9 -24.61 19.03 -27.76
CA PRO A 9 -25.30 20.15 -27.11
C PRO A 9 -25.62 19.71 -25.68
N VAL A 10 -25.11 20.46 -24.71
CA VAL A 10 -25.55 20.29 -23.33
C VAL A 10 -26.84 21.06 -23.27
N ASP A 11 -27.97 20.35 -23.29
CA ASP A 11 -29.29 20.97 -23.16
C ASP A 11 -29.35 21.71 -21.82
N ASP A 12 -29.29 23.05 -21.86
CA ASP A 12 -29.37 23.93 -20.68
C ASP A 12 -30.68 23.71 -19.87
N GLN A 13 -31.67 23.03 -20.46
CA GLN A 13 -32.93 22.62 -19.81
C GLN A 13 -32.77 21.49 -18.78
N ALA A 14 -31.72 20.67 -18.86
CA ALA A 14 -31.50 19.59 -17.87
C ALA A 14 -30.99 20.13 -16.52
N LEU A 15 -30.55 21.39 -16.46
CA LEU A 15 -30.04 22.03 -15.25
C LEU A 15 -31.13 22.38 -14.24
N CYS A 16 -32.41 22.47 -14.64
CA CYS A 16 -33.50 22.92 -13.76
C CYS A 16 -34.35 21.79 -13.14
N ASP A 17 -34.54 20.65 -13.81
CA ASP A 17 -35.28 19.50 -13.27
C ASP A 17 -34.39 18.46 -12.58
N ALA A 18 -33.06 18.57 -12.73
CA ALA A 18 -32.08 17.72 -12.06
C ALA A 18 -31.87 18.09 -10.58
N GLN A 19 -32.07 19.36 -10.20
CA GLN A 19 -31.80 19.85 -8.85
C GLN A 19 -32.61 19.13 -7.75
N PRO A 20 -33.93 18.87 -7.91
CA PRO A 20 -34.72 18.20 -6.87
C PRO A 20 -34.35 16.72 -6.69
N GLN A 21 -34.11 16.00 -7.78
CA GLN A 21 -33.72 14.59 -7.73
C GLN A 21 -32.32 14.40 -7.16
N GLU A 22 -31.37 15.28 -7.51
CA GLU A 22 -30.03 15.31 -6.93
C GLU A 22 -30.07 15.62 -5.42
N GLU A 23 -30.91 16.56 -4.97
CA GLU A 23 -31.10 16.87 -3.56
C GLU A 23 -31.68 15.68 -2.75
N GLU A 24 -32.64 14.95 -3.32
CA GLU A 24 -33.20 13.76 -2.68
C GLU A 24 -32.16 12.64 -2.57
N GLN A 25 -31.38 12.42 -3.63
CA GLN A 25 -30.26 11.48 -3.62
C GLN A 25 -29.22 11.87 -2.56
N LEU A 26 -28.89 13.17 -2.44
CA LEU A 26 -28.00 13.70 -1.39
C LEU A 26 -28.58 13.47 0.02
N LYS A 27 -29.89 13.65 0.21
CA LYS A 27 -30.55 13.39 1.50
C LYS A 27 -30.50 11.90 1.86
N ILE A 28 -30.72 11.00 0.89
CA ILE A 28 -30.62 9.55 1.07
C ILE A 28 -29.18 9.14 1.40
N ALA A 29 -28.21 9.66 0.64
CA ALA A 29 -26.78 9.48 0.88
C ALA A 29 -26.36 9.89 2.30
N MET A 30 -26.79 11.07 2.75
CA MET A 30 -26.49 11.58 4.09
C MET A 30 -27.14 10.75 5.20
N LYS A 31 -28.38 10.26 5.00
CA LYS A 31 -29.04 9.35 5.93
C LYS A 31 -28.26 8.03 6.05
N ARG A 32 -27.80 7.47 4.93
CA ARG A 32 -27.00 6.25 4.90
C ARG A 32 -25.65 6.42 5.59
N LEU A 33 -24.94 7.53 5.34
CA LEU A 33 -23.68 7.85 6.02
C LEU A 33 -23.87 8.03 7.54
N LYS A 34 -24.95 8.69 7.96
CA LYS A 34 -25.29 8.82 9.38
C LYS A 34 -25.56 7.46 10.03
N LEU A 35 -26.32 6.59 9.36
CA LEU A 35 -26.59 5.23 9.84
C LEU A 35 -25.30 4.40 9.96
N LEU A 36 -24.41 4.47 8.96
CA LEU A 36 -23.09 3.85 8.99
C LEU A 36 -22.27 4.33 10.19
N HIS A 37 -22.24 5.64 10.45
CA HIS A 37 -21.51 6.23 11.58
C HIS A 37 -22.06 5.80 12.93
N ILE A 38 -23.40 5.77 13.08
CA ILE A 38 -24.07 5.30 14.30
C ILE A 38 -23.74 3.84 14.56
N LYS A 39 -23.90 2.96 13.56
CA LYS A 39 -23.56 1.53 13.68
C LYS A 39 -22.09 1.33 14.03
N ALA A 40 -21.16 2.05 13.38
CA ALA A 40 -19.73 1.98 13.69
C ALA A 40 -19.39 2.44 15.11
N ARG A 41 -20.14 3.39 15.67
CA ARG A 41 -19.99 3.81 17.07
C ARG A 41 -20.45 2.71 18.02
N ASN A 42 -21.63 2.12 17.77
CA ASN A 42 -22.19 1.05 18.60
C ASN A 42 -21.25 -0.16 18.67
N LEU A 43 -20.48 -0.44 17.62
CA LEU A 43 -19.48 -1.52 17.63
C LEU A 43 -18.36 -1.32 18.68
N ARG A 44 -18.08 -0.08 19.12
CA ARG A 44 -17.05 0.18 20.15
C ARG A 44 -17.49 -0.29 21.54
N ASP A 45 -18.79 -0.33 21.78
CA ASP A 45 -19.38 -0.72 23.06
C ASP A 45 -19.61 -2.24 23.16
N ILE A 46 -19.26 -3.01 22.12
CA ILE A 46 -19.42 -4.47 22.07
C ILE A 46 -18.62 -5.17 23.15
N ILE A 47 -17.34 -4.82 23.32
CA ILE A 47 -16.48 -5.49 24.32
C ILE A 47 -17.05 -5.29 25.74
N PRO A 48 -17.41 -4.07 26.16
CA PRO A 48 -18.16 -3.85 27.41
C PRO A 48 -19.43 -4.70 27.53
N ARG A 49 -20.27 -4.76 26.49
CA ARG A 49 -21.56 -5.51 26.51
C ARG A 49 -21.37 -7.03 26.61
N ILE A 50 -20.38 -7.59 25.93
CA ILE A 50 -20.09 -9.04 26.00
C ILE A 50 -19.54 -9.42 27.38
N ILE A 51 -18.77 -8.53 28.01
CA ILE A 51 -18.16 -8.78 29.31
C ILE A 51 -19.14 -8.53 30.46
N GLU A 52 -20.15 -7.68 30.27
CA GLU A 52 -21.13 -7.30 31.28
C GLU A 52 -21.77 -8.50 32.03
N PRO A 53 -22.22 -9.58 31.36
CA PRO A 53 -22.74 -10.76 32.06
C PRO A 53 -21.72 -11.45 32.96
N LEU A 54 -20.41 -11.34 32.70
CA LEU A 54 -19.38 -11.96 33.55
C LEU A 54 -19.09 -11.14 34.83
N VAL A 55 -19.46 -9.87 34.83
CA VAL A 55 -19.24 -8.96 35.97
C VAL A 55 -20.42 -9.02 36.96
N GLN A 56 -21.60 -9.42 36.50
CA GLN A 56 -22.80 -9.54 37.32
C GLN A 56 -22.80 -10.81 38.19
N MET A 57 -23.38 -10.72 39.39
CA MET A 57 -23.58 -11.87 40.27
C MET A 57 -24.75 -12.71 39.76
N HIS A 58 -24.45 -13.91 39.27
CA HIS A 58 -25.46 -14.87 38.82
C HIS A 58 -25.76 -15.93 39.88
N PRO A 59 -27.00 -16.44 39.97
CA PRO A 59 -27.39 -17.47 40.93
C PRO A 59 -26.78 -18.83 40.61
N SER A 60 -26.45 -19.13 39.35
CA SER A 60 -25.76 -20.34 38.93
C SER A 60 -24.82 -20.10 37.73
N PRO A 61 -23.76 -20.90 37.57
CA PRO A 61 -22.82 -20.78 36.44
C PRO A 61 -23.46 -20.99 35.05
N ASP A 62 -24.49 -21.83 34.95
CA ASP A 62 -25.16 -22.11 33.67
C ASP A 62 -25.93 -20.89 33.15
N VAL A 63 -26.58 -20.14 34.05
CA VAL A 63 -27.29 -18.89 33.70
C VAL A 63 -26.31 -17.83 33.21
N MET A 64 -25.14 -17.74 33.84
CA MET A 64 -24.05 -16.85 33.39
C MET A 64 -23.58 -17.22 31.97
N PHE A 65 -23.33 -18.52 31.72
CA PHE A 65 -22.88 -18.99 30.42
C PHE A 65 -23.92 -18.75 29.32
N HIS A 66 -25.20 -19.00 29.58
CA HIS A 66 -26.27 -18.71 28.62
C HIS A 66 -26.43 -17.21 28.34
N ALA A 67 -26.35 -16.36 29.36
CA ALA A 67 -26.38 -14.91 29.20
C ALA A 67 -25.20 -14.39 28.37
N PHE A 68 -24.00 -14.91 28.64
CA PHE A 68 -22.80 -14.60 27.86
C PHE A 68 -22.92 -15.07 26.40
N MET A 69 -23.30 -16.32 26.16
CA MET A 69 -23.46 -16.87 24.80
C MET A 69 -24.54 -16.13 24.01
N LYS A 70 -25.62 -15.70 24.66
CA LYS A 70 -26.63 -14.85 24.05
C LYS A 70 -26.05 -13.50 23.62
N ALA A 71 -25.30 -12.82 24.50
CA ALA A 71 -24.64 -11.56 24.18
C ALA A 71 -23.61 -11.71 23.04
N VAL A 72 -22.87 -12.82 23.00
CA VAL A 72 -21.95 -13.14 21.90
C VAL A 72 -22.70 -13.34 20.57
N ASN A 73 -23.81 -14.07 20.57
CA ASN A 73 -24.59 -14.31 19.36
C ASN A 73 -25.25 -13.02 18.82
N GLU A 74 -25.77 -12.19 19.72
CA GLU A 74 -26.35 -10.88 19.37
C GLU A 74 -25.29 -9.97 18.74
N THR A 75 -24.10 -9.88 19.35
CA THR A 75 -23.01 -9.06 18.82
C THR A 75 -22.44 -9.60 17.51
N GLN A 76 -22.38 -10.92 17.32
CA GLN A 76 -22.02 -11.50 16.02
C GLN A 76 -23.03 -11.13 14.93
N ALA A 77 -24.33 -11.08 15.25
CA ALA A 77 -25.35 -10.63 14.31
C ALA A 77 -25.18 -9.13 13.97
N GLU A 78 -24.93 -8.28 14.95
CA GLU A 78 -24.65 -6.85 14.73
C GLU A 78 -23.39 -6.61 13.87
N ILE A 79 -22.31 -7.35 14.14
CA ILE A 79 -21.07 -7.29 13.34
C ILE A 79 -21.36 -7.73 11.91
N LYS A 80 -22.10 -8.83 11.73
CA LYS A 80 -22.47 -9.33 10.41
C LYS A 80 -23.28 -8.28 9.63
N GLU A 81 -24.33 -7.73 10.24
CA GLU A 81 -25.17 -6.68 9.64
C GLU A 81 -24.35 -5.44 9.26
N PHE A 82 -23.42 -5.00 10.11
CA PHE A 82 -22.52 -3.90 9.78
C PHE A 82 -21.55 -4.25 8.64
N THR A 83 -20.98 -5.46 8.62
CA THR A 83 -20.05 -5.87 7.57
C THR A 83 -20.72 -5.97 6.21
N GLU A 84 -21.96 -6.45 6.15
CA GLU A 84 -22.77 -6.51 4.92
C GLU A 84 -23.07 -5.09 4.42
N LEU A 85 -23.62 -4.24 5.29
CA LEU A 85 -23.91 -2.84 4.99
C LEU A 85 -22.65 -2.02 4.59
N MET A 86 -21.48 -2.36 5.13
CA MET A 86 -20.20 -1.78 4.73
C MET A 86 -19.71 -2.28 3.36
N ARG A 87 -20.04 -3.51 2.98
CA ARG A 87 -19.64 -4.14 1.71
C ARG A 87 -20.52 -3.76 0.52
N ASP A 88 -21.73 -3.27 0.76
CA ASP A 88 -22.62 -2.77 -0.29
C ASP A 88 -21.93 -1.75 -1.22
N GLU A 89 -22.16 -1.88 -2.52
CA GLU A 89 -21.55 -0.99 -3.53
C GLU A 89 -22.01 0.47 -3.37
N GLU A 90 -23.26 0.71 -3.01
CA GLU A 90 -23.79 2.05 -2.74
C GLU A 90 -23.10 2.70 -1.52
N SER A 91 -22.90 1.96 -0.43
CA SER A 91 -22.15 2.44 0.75
C SER A 91 -20.68 2.71 0.42
N LYS A 92 -20.09 1.91 -0.46
CA LYS A 92 -18.68 2.02 -0.87
C LYS A 92 -18.45 3.23 -1.77
N GLN A 93 -19.38 3.53 -2.66
CA GLN A 93 -19.35 4.72 -3.52
C GLN A 93 -19.51 6.02 -2.72
N LEU A 94 -20.30 5.99 -1.64
CA LEU A 94 -20.51 7.14 -0.75
C LEU A 94 -19.32 7.46 0.16
N ARG A 95 -18.39 6.51 0.38
CA ARG A 95 -17.25 6.73 1.27
C ARG A 95 -16.02 7.19 0.47
N LEU A 96 -15.53 8.38 0.80
CA LEU A 96 -14.24 8.86 0.31
C LEU A 96 -13.11 8.03 0.94
N LEU A 97 -12.47 7.18 0.13
CA LEU A 97 -11.22 6.53 0.52
C LEU A 97 -10.04 7.44 0.19
N HIS A 98 -9.26 7.82 1.21
CA HIS A 98 -7.98 8.50 0.99
C HIS A 98 -6.99 7.53 0.33
N ILE A 99 -6.87 7.64 -1.00
CA ILE A 99 -5.89 6.86 -1.76
C ILE A 99 -4.49 7.39 -1.46
N LYS A 100 -3.60 6.51 -1.01
CA LYS A 100 -2.19 6.87 -0.82
C LYS A 100 -1.52 7.09 -2.18
N LYS A 101 -0.71 8.14 -2.31
CA LYS A 101 0.19 8.33 -3.49
C LYS A 101 1.04 7.08 -3.70
N ARG A 102 1.23 6.71 -4.97
CA ARG A 102 2.01 5.54 -5.37
C ARG A 102 3.48 5.64 -4.93
N GLY A 103 4.08 4.51 -4.61
CA GLY A 103 5.52 4.42 -4.33
C GLY A 103 6.35 4.54 -5.61
N THR A 104 7.63 4.92 -5.45
CA THR A 104 8.59 5.00 -6.56
C THR A 104 9.51 3.78 -6.57
N VAL A 105 9.79 3.23 -7.75
CA VAL A 105 10.75 2.12 -7.89
C VAL A 105 12.17 2.62 -7.62
N PRO A 106 12.99 1.90 -6.82
CA PRO A 106 14.40 2.21 -6.65
C PRO A 106 15.17 2.17 -7.98
N LYS A 107 16.05 3.16 -8.19
CA LYS A 107 16.84 3.30 -9.41
C LYS A 107 18.30 2.92 -9.14
N CYS A 108 18.97 2.46 -10.20
CA CYS A 108 20.40 2.21 -10.19
C CYS A 108 21.16 3.52 -9.99
N GLY A 109 22.14 3.53 -9.08
CA GLY A 109 22.97 4.72 -8.83
C GLY A 109 23.96 5.12 -9.93
N ASP A 110 24.20 4.25 -10.93
CA ASP A 110 25.06 4.59 -12.08
C ASP A 110 24.23 4.99 -13.31
N CYS A 111 23.35 4.10 -13.78
CA CYS A 111 22.62 4.30 -15.03
C CYS A 111 21.19 4.84 -14.85
N GLY A 112 20.69 5.00 -13.62
CA GLY A 112 19.32 5.46 -13.37
C GLY A 112 18.21 4.48 -13.74
N ALA A 113 18.54 3.29 -14.27
CA ALA A 113 17.56 2.26 -14.62
C ALA A 113 16.80 1.75 -13.40
N LYS A 114 15.53 1.36 -13.58
CA LYS A 114 14.70 0.76 -12.52
C LYS A 114 15.31 -0.58 -12.09
N LEU A 115 15.46 -0.80 -10.79
CA LEU A 115 15.97 -2.05 -10.26
C LEU A 115 14.88 -3.13 -10.27
N SER A 116 15.14 -4.22 -10.99
CA SER A 116 14.26 -5.38 -11.03
C SER A 116 14.32 -6.16 -9.71
N GLY A 117 13.18 -6.72 -9.31
CA GLY A 117 13.06 -7.56 -8.11
C GLY A 117 12.86 -6.79 -6.80
N ILE A 118 12.70 -5.46 -6.84
CA ILE A 118 12.43 -4.64 -5.66
C ILE A 118 11.08 -3.94 -5.83
N PRO A 119 10.14 -4.11 -4.88
CA PRO A 119 8.79 -3.56 -5.00
C PRO A 119 8.81 -2.03 -4.92
N ALA A 120 7.88 -1.36 -5.58
CA ALA A 120 7.77 0.10 -5.60
C ALA A 120 6.92 0.60 -4.41
N LEU A 121 7.57 0.89 -3.29
CA LEU A 121 6.88 1.19 -2.04
C LEU A 121 7.33 2.51 -1.44
N ARG A 122 6.57 3.00 -0.46
CA ARG A 122 6.96 4.19 0.30
C ARG A 122 7.98 3.85 1.39
N PRO A 123 8.81 4.82 1.84
CA PRO A 123 9.80 4.59 2.89
C PRO A 123 9.24 3.94 4.16
N ARG A 124 8.03 4.34 4.59
CA ARG A 124 7.37 3.74 5.77
C ARG A 124 6.96 2.28 5.55
N GLU A 125 6.53 1.93 4.34
CA GLU A 125 6.13 0.56 3.99
C GLU A 125 7.34 -0.36 3.86
N TYR A 126 8.47 0.18 3.39
CA TYR A 126 9.74 -0.54 3.42
C TYR A 126 10.18 -0.92 4.83
N ALA A 127 9.80 -0.22 5.90
CA ALA A 127 10.16 -0.63 7.26
C ALA A 127 9.52 -1.97 7.64
N ASN A 128 8.27 -2.21 7.21
CA ASN A 128 7.46 -3.36 7.61
C ASN A 128 7.80 -4.65 6.84
N ILE A 129 8.49 -4.52 5.71
CA ILE A 129 8.76 -5.64 4.81
C ILE A 129 9.99 -6.44 5.25
N SER A 130 10.01 -7.72 4.89
CA SER A 130 11.16 -8.60 5.15
C SER A 130 12.38 -8.20 4.29
N LYS A 131 13.58 -8.51 4.78
CA LYS A 131 14.84 -8.21 4.06
C LYS A 131 14.92 -8.76 2.63
N PRO A 132 14.56 -10.02 2.30
CA PRO A 132 14.73 -10.57 0.95
C PRO A 132 13.88 -9.86 -0.11
N GLN A 133 12.80 -9.18 0.28
CA GLN A 133 11.98 -8.38 -0.63
C GLN A 133 12.59 -7.01 -0.93
N LYS A 134 13.56 -6.53 -0.12
CA LYS A 134 14.21 -5.22 -0.30
C LYS A 134 15.52 -5.31 -1.08
N THR A 135 16.12 -6.50 -1.15
CA THR A 135 17.47 -6.70 -1.68
C THR A 135 17.47 -7.77 -2.76
N VAL A 136 18.55 -7.80 -3.54
CA VAL A 136 18.82 -8.89 -4.50
C VAL A 136 20.09 -9.60 -4.05
N GLN A 137 20.15 -10.92 -4.16
CA GLN A 137 21.32 -11.72 -3.75
C GLN A 137 22.48 -11.59 -4.75
N ARG A 138 23.18 -10.44 -4.71
CA ARG A 138 24.44 -10.17 -5.42
C ARG A 138 25.19 -9.01 -4.77
N ALA A 139 26.44 -8.79 -5.16
CA ALA A 139 27.18 -7.58 -4.80
C ALA A 139 26.42 -6.31 -5.23
N TYR A 140 26.33 -5.32 -4.34
CA TYR A 140 25.56 -4.08 -4.52
C TYR A 140 24.07 -4.29 -4.87
N GLY A 141 23.48 -5.42 -4.47
CA GLY A 141 22.05 -5.70 -4.61
C GLY A 141 21.20 -4.59 -3.97
N GLY A 142 20.21 -4.07 -4.70
CA GLY A 142 19.38 -2.96 -4.21
C GLY A 142 19.92 -1.56 -4.45
N SER A 143 21.19 -1.41 -4.82
CA SER A 143 21.78 -0.11 -5.19
C SER A 143 22.11 -0.02 -6.67
N ARG A 144 22.63 -1.11 -7.25
CA ARG A 144 23.13 -1.15 -8.64
C ARG A 144 22.50 -2.28 -9.43
N CYS A 145 22.31 -2.06 -10.74
CA CYS A 145 21.83 -3.09 -11.65
C CYS A 145 22.94 -4.10 -11.98
N GLY A 146 22.58 -5.27 -12.51
CA GLY A 146 23.56 -6.32 -12.85
C GLY A 146 24.61 -5.88 -13.88
N GLY A 147 24.21 -5.06 -14.85
CA GLY A 147 25.13 -4.52 -15.86
C GLY A 147 26.23 -3.65 -15.24
N CYS A 148 25.84 -2.63 -14.47
CA CYS A 148 26.82 -1.75 -13.83
C CYS A 148 27.72 -2.48 -12.81
N VAL A 149 27.23 -3.53 -12.15
CA VAL A 149 28.07 -4.37 -11.29
C VAL A 149 29.11 -5.13 -12.10
N ARG A 150 28.73 -5.70 -13.24
CA ARG A 150 29.66 -6.38 -14.16
C ARG A 150 30.73 -5.41 -14.66
N ASP A 151 30.33 -4.22 -15.10
CA ASP A 151 31.27 -3.21 -15.60
C ASP A 151 32.26 -2.76 -14.52
N ARG A 152 31.82 -2.64 -13.27
CA ARG A 152 32.70 -2.34 -12.12
C ARG A 152 33.73 -3.43 -11.89
N ILE A 153 33.32 -4.70 -11.94
CA ILE A 153 34.22 -5.84 -11.73
C ILE A 153 35.27 -5.89 -12.85
N VAL A 154 34.84 -5.82 -14.11
CA VAL A 154 35.74 -5.85 -15.26
C VAL A 154 36.69 -4.66 -15.26
N ARG A 155 36.17 -3.46 -15.00
CA ARG A 155 36.99 -2.24 -14.92
C ARG A 155 38.03 -2.32 -13.80
N ALA A 156 37.65 -2.81 -12.62
CA ALA A 156 38.58 -2.97 -11.50
C ALA A 156 39.72 -3.94 -11.84
N PHE A 157 39.37 -5.09 -12.43
CA PHE A 157 40.34 -6.09 -12.88
C PHE A 157 41.31 -5.51 -13.91
N LEU A 158 40.80 -4.94 -15.01
CA LEU A 158 41.65 -4.39 -16.07
C LEU A 158 42.56 -3.26 -15.60
N ILE A 159 42.09 -2.41 -14.67
CA ILE A 159 42.92 -1.35 -14.10
C ILE A 159 44.06 -1.92 -13.26
N GLU A 160 43.81 -2.96 -12.46
CA GLU A 160 44.89 -3.61 -11.69
C GLU A 160 45.89 -4.33 -12.60
N GLU A 161 45.44 -5.05 -13.62
CA GLU A 161 46.32 -5.68 -14.61
C GLU A 161 47.20 -4.64 -15.32
N GLN A 162 46.60 -3.53 -15.76
CA GLN A 162 47.35 -2.43 -16.37
C GLN A 162 48.36 -1.81 -15.40
N LYS A 163 48.05 -1.70 -14.09
CA LYS A 163 48.99 -1.20 -13.08
C LYS A 163 50.17 -2.15 -12.91
N ILE A 164 49.94 -3.47 -12.89
CA ILE A 164 50.99 -4.49 -12.75
C ILE A 164 51.92 -4.44 -13.96
N VAL A 165 51.36 -4.46 -15.17
CA VAL A 165 52.15 -4.36 -16.42
C VAL A 165 53.00 -3.10 -16.43
N LYS A 166 52.43 -1.95 -16.05
CA LYS A 166 53.18 -0.69 -15.95
C LYS A 166 54.31 -0.73 -14.91
N LYS A 167 54.18 -1.48 -13.82
CA LYS A 167 55.26 -1.64 -12.82
C LYS A 167 56.39 -2.52 -13.37
N VAL A 168 56.05 -3.67 -13.95
CA VAL A 168 57.03 -4.60 -14.52
C VAL A 168 57.83 -3.95 -15.65
N LEU A 169 57.17 -3.22 -16.55
CA LEU A 169 57.87 -2.51 -17.63
C LEU A 169 58.87 -1.46 -17.09
N LYS A 170 58.49 -0.71 -16.05
CA LYS A 170 59.38 0.25 -15.39
C LYS A 170 60.59 -0.42 -14.72
N GLU A 171 60.39 -1.57 -14.07
CA GLU A 171 61.47 -2.33 -13.44
C GLU A 171 62.43 -2.92 -14.49
N GLN A 172 61.90 -3.41 -15.62
CA GLN A 172 62.70 -3.89 -16.75
C GLN A 172 63.54 -2.76 -17.36
N GLU A 173 62.96 -1.58 -17.61
CA GLU A 173 63.70 -0.42 -18.11
C GLU A 173 64.81 0.03 -17.14
N GLN A 174 64.55 0.00 -15.83
CA GLN A 174 65.55 0.35 -14.81
C GLN A 174 66.69 -0.67 -14.73
N SER A 175 66.39 -1.97 -14.84
CA SER A 175 67.41 -3.02 -14.84
C SER A 175 68.28 -2.98 -16.11
N GLN A 176 67.71 -2.64 -17.28
CA GLN A 176 68.46 -2.45 -18.52
C GLN A 176 69.39 -1.25 -18.47
N LYS A 177 68.98 -0.12 -17.86
CA LYS A 177 69.81 1.08 -17.70
C LYS A 177 70.96 0.92 -16.68
N LYS A 178 70.89 -0.07 -15.79
CA LYS A 178 71.92 -0.36 -14.78
C LYS A 178 73.00 -1.33 -15.29
N LYS A 179 72.74 -2.04 -16.39
CA LYS A 179 73.76 -2.79 -17.14
C LYS A 179 74.49 -1.86 -18.09
#